data_AF-A0A946UTB2-F1
#
_entry.id   AF-A0A946UTB2-F1
#
_cell.length_a   1.000
_cell.length_b   1.000
_cell.length_c   1.000
_cell.angle_alpha   90.00
_cell.angle_beta   90.00
_cell.angle_gamma   90.00
#
_symmetry.space_group_name_H-M   'P 1'
#
loop_
_entity.id
_entity.type
_entity.pdbx_description
1 polymer ?
#
loop_
_entity_poly.entity_id
_entity_poly.type
_entity_poly.pdbx_seq_one_letter_code
_entity_poly.pdbx_strand_id
1 'polypeptide(L)'
;MTLVLSVIALLLGPCIYALGRRQPTSKHVLDGFVFIAVAGIVCVDIIPIALRNGGLLAGAFLALGLAFPVLAEKAFERYAHKAHVFVVLLAAIGLTVHAIIDGIALLPQLGAAMAEQPSLLGNQLALGVILHRLPVGMAIWWSVRPAFGTPVTMLTFALIIAATAAAYWFGAPIVEIAEARSLAYFQAFVAGSLVHVVAFGVAHDHSAEPLPAGKEWGYRVGILIGMFLVFAVPHIH
;
A
#
# COMPACT_ATOMS: atom_id res chain seq x y z
N MET A 1 -11.28 5.23 18.74
CA MET A 1 -12.24 4.92 17.64
C MET A 1 -11.54 4.83 16.29
N THR A 2 -10.60 5.73 15.97
CA THR A 2 -9.81 5.73 14.72
C THR A 2 -9.08 4.42 14.43
N LEU A 3 -8.41 3.83 15.43
CA LEU A 3 -7.75 2.51 15.30
C LEU A 3 -8.72 1.39 14.91
N VAL A 4 -9.90 1.35 15.54
CA VAL A 4 -10.90 0.30 15.24
C VAL A 4 -11.42 0.45 13.81
N LEU A 5 -11.74 1.68 13.39
CA LEU A 5 -12.19 1.96 12.03
C LEU A 5 -11.11 1.62 10.99
N SER A 6 -9.84 1.89 11.29
CA SER A 6 -8.73 1.59 10.39
C SER A 6 -8.51 0.07 10.23
N VAL A 7 -8.66 -0.70 11.31
CA VAL A 7 -8.61 -2.18 11.26
C VAL A 7 -9.83 -2.73 10.51
N ILE A 8 -11.03 -2.20 10.75
CA ILE A 8 -12.24 -2.59 10.02
C ILE A 8 -12.04 -2.33 8.51
N ALA A 9 -11.57 -1.14 8.12
CA ALA A 9 -11.33 -0.81 6.71
C ALA A 9 -10.33 -1.78 6.06
N LEU A 10 -9.23 -2.08 6.76
CA LEU A 10 -8.22 -3.04 6.31
C LEU A 10 -8.81 -4.45 6.10
N LEU A 11 -9.62 -4.94 7.03
CA LEU A 11 -10.24 -6.28 6.97
C LEU A 11 -11.45 -6.34 6.02
N LEU A 12 -12.10 -5.21 5.74
CA LEU A 12 -13.14 -5.15 4.71
C LEU A 12 -12.56 -5.31 3.30
N GLY A 13 -11.32 -4.87 3.07
CA GLY A 13 -10.60 -5.04 1.81
C GLY A 13 -10.65 -6.47 1.24
N PRO A 14 -10.13 -7.50 1.93
CA PRO A 14 -10.17 -8.88 1.45
C PRO A 14 -11.60 -9.39 1.23
N CYS A 15 -12.56 -9.00 2.08
CA CYS A 15 -13.97 -9.41 1.93
C CYS A 15 -14.59 -8.85 0.65
N ILE A 16 -14.44 -7.56 0.40
CA ILE A 16 -14.95 -6.89 -0.81
C ILE A 16 -14.29 -7.48 -2.05
N TYR A 17 -12.95 -7.66 -2.01
CA TYR A 17 -12.23 -8.22 -3.14
C TYR A 17 -12.65 -9.67 -3.43
N ALA A 18 -12.77 -10.51 -2.39
CA ALA A 18 -13.16 -11.91 -2.53
C ALA A 18 -14.60 -12.10 -3.00
N LEU A 19 -15.52 -11.20 -2.62
CA LEU A 19 -16.90 -11.23 -3.07
C LEU A 19 -17.04 -10.67 -4.50
N GLY A 20 -16.42 -9.53 -4.78
CA GLY A 20 -16.51 -8.87 -6.08
C GLY A 20 -15.83 -9.65 -7.21
N ARG A 21 -14.78 -10.41 -6.92
CA ARG A 21 -14.12 -11.25 -7.95
C ARG A 21 -14.98 -12.40 -8.49
N ARG A 22 -16.16 -12.67 -7.93
CA ARG A 22 -17.09 -13.71 -8.41
C ARG A 22 -17.72 -13.35 -9.75
N GLN A 23 -17.85 -12.07 -10.06
CA GLN A 23 -18.37 -11.59 -11.34
C GLN A 23 -17.23 -11.00 -12.20
N PRO A 24 -17.16 -11.30 -13.51
CA PRO A 24 -16.07 -10.83 -14.37
C PRO A 24 -15.93 -9.31 -14.41
N THR A 25 -17.04 -8.58 -14.51
CA THR A 25 -17.02 -7.10 -14.58
C THR A 25 -16.51 -6.48 -13.29
N SER A 26 -17.03 -6.92 -12.14
CA SER A 26 -16.60 -6.44 -10.83
C SER A 26 -15.15 -6.79 -10.54
N LYS A 27 -14.67 -7.95 -10.97
CA LYS A 27 -13.25 -8.31 -10.91
C LYS A 27 -12.38 -7.26 -11.61
N HIS A 28 -12.71 -6.90 -12.85
CA HIS A 28 -11.89 -5.93 -13.61
C HIS A 28 -11.87 -4.55 -12.96
N VAL A 29 -13.01 -4.09 -12.42
CA VAL A 29 -13.11 -2.84 -11.65
C VAL A 29 -12.19 -2.90 -10.44
N LEU A 30 -12.24 -3.99 -9.67
CA LEU A 30 -11.41 -4.16 -8.49
C LEU A 30 -9.92 -4.26 -8.83
N ASP A 31 -9.55 -4.98 -9.90
CA ASP A 31 -8.16 -5.08 -10.36
C ASP A 31 -7.60 -3.71 -10.74
N GLY A 32 -8.35 -2.90 -11.49
CA GLY A 32 -7.95 -1.52 -11.86
C GLY A 32 -7.87 -0.58 -10.66
N PHE A 33 -8.83 -0.70 -9.74
CA PHE A 33 -8.85 0.06 -8.49
C PHE A 33 -7.64 -0.26 -7.61
N VAL A 34 -7.37 -1.54 -7.35
CA VAL A 34 -6.24 -1.98 -6.52
C VAL A 34 -4.92 -1.56 -7.16
N PHE A 35 -4.77 -1.75 -8.47
CA PHE A 35 -3.57 -1.36 -9.20
C PHE A 35 -3.24 0.13 -9.00
N ILE A 36 -4.19 1.02 -9.31
CA ILE A 36 -3.93 2.46 -9.23
C ILE A 36 -3.85 2.93 -7.77
N ALA A 37 -4.58 2.32 -6.85
CA ALA A 37 -4.53 2.70 -5.44
C ALA A 37 -3.14 2.39 -4.87
N VAL A 38 -2.59 1.19 -5.13
CA VAL A 38 -1.24 0.84 -4.68
C VAL A 38 -0.20 1.75 -5.33
N ALA A 39 -0.24 1.91 -6.66
CA ALA A 39 0.70 2.79 -7.36
C ALA A 39 0.60 4.24 -6.87
N GLY A 40 -0.62 4.75 -6.74
CA GLY A 40 -0.92 6.10 -6.31
C GLY A 40 -0.45 6.38 -4.88
N ILE A 41 -0.79 5.52 -3.92
CA ILE A 41 -0.35 5.66 -2.52
C ILE A 41 1.19 5.65 -2.46
N VAL A 42 1.85 4.72 -3.15
CA VAL A 42 3.32 4.67 -3.16
C VAL A 42 3.92 5.96 -3.71
N CYS A 43 3.41 6.46 -4.84
CA CYS A 43 3.96 7.63 -5.51
C CYS A 43 3.61 8.98 -4.85
N VAL A 44 2.43 9.08 -4.25
CA VAL A 44 1.89 10.35 -3.69
C VAL A 44 2.19 10.47 -2.21
N ASP A 45 2.13 9.36 -1.46
CA ASP A 45 2.33 9.38 -0.01
C ASP A 45 3.74 8.89 0.36
N ILE A 46 4.11 7.67 -0.04
CA ILE A 46 5.32 7.03 0.49
C ILE A 46 6.61 7.67 -0.04
N ILE A 47 6.75 7.81 -1.36
CA ILE A 47 7.98 8.34 -1.97
C ILE A 47 8.24 9.77 -1.52
N PRO A 48 7.28 10.72 -1.58
CA PRO A 48 7.56 12.11 -1.23
C PRO A 48 7.94 12.28 0.24
N ILE A 49 7.32 11.51 1.15
CA ILE A 49 7.67 11.53 2.57
C ILE A 49 9.07 10.93 2.80
N ALA A 50 9.38 9.80 2.17
CA ALA A 50 10.71 9.18 2.28
C ALA A 50 11.84 10.11 1.76
N LEU A 51 11.60 10.81 0.63
CA LEU A 51 12.56 11.78 0.09
C LEU A 51 12.69 13.02 0.98
N ARG A 52 11.60 13.52 1.58
CA ARG A 52 11.66 14.65 2.52
C ARG A 52 12.46 14.29 3.78
N ASN A 53 12.23 13.10 4.34
CA ASN A 53 12.86 12.69 5.60
C ASN A 53 14.31 12.20 5.41
N GLY A 54 14.62 11.55 4.29
CA GLY A 54 15.96 11.03 3.99
C GLY A 54 16.82 11.92 3.09
N GLY A 55 16.26 12.98 2.48
CA GLY A 55 17.00 13.88 1.58
C GLY A 55 17.57 13.18 0.35
N LEU A 56 18.72 13.66 -0.15
CA LEU A 56 19.35 13.17 -1.39
C LEU A 56 19.67 11.67 -1.35
N LEU A 57 20.09 11.15 -0.19
CA LEU A 57 20.41 9.73 -0.05
C LEU A 57 19.17 8.85 -0.22
N ALA A 58 17.99 9.28 0.25
CA ALA A 58 16.75 8.55 -0.05
C ALA A 58 16.48 8.47 -1.56
N GLY A 59 16.86 9.49 -2.34
CA GLY A 59 16.79 9.43 -3.81
C GLY A 59 17.67 8.33 -4.39
N ALA A 60 18.88 8.14 -3.87
CA ALA A 60 19.75 7.04 -4.27
C ALA A 60 19.15 5.67 -3.89
N PHE A 61 18.60 5.53 -2.69
CA PHE A 61 17.92 4.30 -2.26
C PHE A 61 16.65 4.03 -3.09
N LEU A 62 15.90 5.05 -3.49
CA LEU A 62 14.76 4.92 -4.41
C LEU A 62 15.20 4.37 -5.77
N ALA A 63 16.26 4.94 -6.34
CA ALA A 63 16.83 4.47 -7.62
C ALA A 63 17.35 3.03 -7.52
N LEU A 64 18.04 2.70 -6.43
CA LEU A 64 18.46 1.33 -6.13
C LEU A 64 17.27 0.39 -6.00
N GLY A 65 16.20 0.82 -5.33
CA GLY A 65 14.95 0.09 -5.20
C GLY A 65 14.32 -0.18 -6.56
N LEU A 66 14.28 0.80 -7.45
CA LEU A 66 13.74 0.65 -8.81
C LEU A 66 14.56 -0.34 -9.66
N ALA A 67 15.88 -0.32 -9.50
CA ALA A 67 16.78 -1.26 -10.19
C ALA A 67 16.78 -2.66 -9.56
N PHE A 68 16.40 -2.78 -8.29
CA PHE A 68 16.53 -4.01 -7.51
C PHE A 68 15.79 -5.21 -8.13
N PRO A 69 14.51 -5.12 -8.54
CA PRO A 69 13.81 -6.25 -9.16
C PRO A 69 14.50 -6.74 -10.45
N VAL A 70 14.98 -5.83 -11.30
CA VAL A 70 15.71 -6.20 -12.53
C VAL A 70 17.02 -6.92 -12.20
N LEU A 71 17.76 -6.41 -11.20
CA LEU A 71 19.01 -7.03 -10.76
C LEU A 71 18.75 -8.40 -10.14
N ALA A 72 17.68 -8.55 -9.36
CA ALA A 72 17.26 -9.81 -8.76
C ALA A 72 16.84 -10.82 -9.84
N GLU A 73 16.02 -10.41 -10.81
CA GLU A 73 15.61 -11.26 -11.93
C GLU A 73 16.81 -11.76 -12.74
N LYS A 74 17.74 -10.88 -13.09
CA LYS A 74 19.00 -11.25 -13.77
C LYS A 74 19.87 -12.20 -12.96
N ALA A 75 20.00 -11.96 -11.65
CA ALA A 75 20.78 -12.82 -10.78
C ALA A 75 20.13 -14.21 -10.60
N PHE A 76 18.80 -14.27 -10.67
CA PHE A 76 18.01 -15.49 -10.49
C PHE A 76 17.36 -15.97 -11.80
N GLU A 77 17.99 -15.76 -12.97
CA GLU A 77 17.43 -16.13 -14.29
C GLU A 77 16.98 -17.60 -14.37
N ARG A 78 17.66 -18.51 -13.66
CA ARG A 78 17.27 -19.93 -13.57
C ARG A 78 16.10 -20.23 -12.61
N TYR A 79 15.66 -19.23 -11.84
CA TYR A 79 14.65 -19.31 -10.79
C TYR A 79 13.77 -18.05 -10.75
N ALA A 80 13.25 -17.60 -11.89
CA ALA A 80 12.41 -16.39 -11.99
C ALA A 80 11.27 -16.33 -10.94
N HIS A 81 10.67 -17.48 -10.61
CA HIS A 81 9.65 -17.58 -9.57
C HIS A 81 10.16 -17.16 -8.17
N LYS A 82 11.43 -17.48 -7.84
CA LYS A 82 12.04 -17.10 -6.56
C LYS A 82 12.32 -15.60 -6.47
N ALA A 83 12.71 -14.95 -7.57
CA ALA A 83 12.91 -13.50 -7.61
C ALA A 83 11.60 -12.76 -7.31
N HIS A 84 10.51 -13.16 -7.98
CA HIS A 84 9.19 -12.58 -7.72
C HIS A 84 8.75 -12.76 -6.26
N VAL A 85 8.86 -13.98 -5.73
CA VAL A 85 8.57 -14.30 -4.31
C VAL A 85 9.38 -13.43 -3.36
N PHE A 86 10.67 -13.20 -3.65
CA PHE A 86 11.53 -12.35 -2.83
C PHE A 86 11.04 -10.90 -2.82
N VAL A 87 10.65 -10.35 -3.97
CA VAL A 87 10.12 -8.98 -4.03
C VAL A 87 8.78 -8.85 -3.32
N VAL A 88 7.89 -9.85 -3.42
CA VAL A 88 6.61 -9.83 -2.67
C VAL A 88 6.87 -9.90 -1.15
N LEU A 89 7.85 -10.69 -0.70
CA LEU A 89 8.24 -10.72 0.71
C LEU A 89 8.79 -9.37 1.18
N LEU A 90 9.70 -8.77 0.40
CA LEU A 90 10.24 -7.44 0.67
C LEU A 90 9.12 -6.39 0.75
N ALA A 91 8.16 -6.45 -0.16
CA ALA A 91 6.97 -5.61 -0.16
C ALA A 91 6.12 -5.80 1.10
N ALA A 92 5.89 -7.04 1.54
CA ALA A 92 5.14 -7.31 2.77
C ALA A 92 5.83 -6.76 4.02
N ILE A 93 7.17 -6.85 4.09
CA ILE A 93 7.96 -6.26 5.17
C ILE A 93 7.87 -4.73 5.12
N GLY A 94 8.08 -4.12 3.95
CA GLY A 94 7.95 -2.67 3.78
C GLY A 94 6.57 -2.15 4.13
N LEU A 95 5.51 -2.88 3.77
CA LEU A 95 4.14 -2.55 4.13
C LEU A 95 3.90 -2.64 5.64
N THR A 96 4.50 -3.62 6.31
CA THR A 96 4.43 -3.72 7.78
C THR A 96 5.12 -2.53 8.46
N VAL A 97 6.29 -2.11 7.96
CA VAL A 97 6.99 -0.91 8.45
C VAL A 97 6.17 0.35 8.16
N HIS A 98 5.58 0.47 6.98
CA HIS A 98 4.71 1.59 6.62
C HIS A 98 3.47 1.68 7.52
N ALA A 99 2.89 0.54 7.92
CA ALA A 99 1.74 0.50 8.83
C ALA A 99 2.04 1.07 10.23
N ILE A 100 3.31 1.11 10.66
CA ILE A 100 3.72 1.80 11.88
C ILE A 100 3.49 3.31 11.73
N ILE A 101 3.88 3.88 10.59
CA ILE A 101 3.71 5.32 10.30
C ILE A 101 2.23 5.68 10.18
N ASP A 102 1.42 4.83 9.55
CA ASP A 102 -0.04 5.01 9.54
C ASP A 102 -0.62 5.02 10.96
N GLY A 103 -0.10 4.17 11.85
CA GLY A 103 -0.54 4.10 13.24
C GLY A 103 -0.26 5.40 14.02
N ILE A 104 0.83 6.09 13.72
CA ILE A 104 1.15 7.41 14.28
C ILE A 104 0.09 8.44 13.85
N ALA A 105 -0.32 8.44 12.58
CA ALA A 105 -1.34 9.36 12.07
C ALA A 105 -2.75 9.13 12.67
N LEU A 106 -2.98 8.01 13.37
CA LEU A 106 -4.23 7.73 14.08
C LEU A 106 -4.24 8.23 15.53
N LEU A 107 -3.12 8.79 16.04
CA LEU A 107 -2.99 9.25 17.42
C LEU A 107 -4.05 10.32 17.78
N PRO A 108 -4.78 10.17 18.90
CA PRO A 108 -5.84 11.10 19.28
C PRO A 108 -5.38 12.55 19.50
N GLN A 109 -4.14 12.75 19.97
CA GLN A 109 -3.62 14.06 20.34
C GLN A 109 -3.40 14.98 19.12
N LEU A 110 -3.11 14.43 17.94
CA LEU A 110 -3.02 15.22 16.70
C LEU A 110 -4.38 15.77 16.26
N GLY A 111 -5.47 15.03 16.48
CA GLY A 111 -6.82 15.46 16.09
C GLY A 111 -7.46 16.47 17.05
N ALA A 112 -7.07 16.45 18.34
CA ALA A 112 -7.62 17.35 19.36
C ALA A 112 -7.03 18.77 19.30
N ALA A 113 -5.81 18.94 18.78
CA ALA A 113 -5.17 20.25 18.63
C ALA A 113 -5.75 21.09 17.48
N MET A 114 -6.56 20.51 16.60
CA MET A 114 -7.05 21.15 15.37
C MET A 114 -8.59 21.23 15.24
N ALA A 115 -9.37 20.70 16.19
CA ALA A 115 -10.82 20.57 16.04
C ALA A 115 -11.61 21.21 17.20
N GLU A 116 -12.38 22.25 16.90
CA GLU A 116 -13.42 22.84 17.77
C GLU A 116 -14.62 21.88 17.97
N GLN A 117 -14.76 20.84 17.14
CA GLN A 117 -15.83 19.84 17.20
C GLN A 117 -15.30 18.39 17.03
N PRO A 118 -15.69 17.44 17.90
CA PRO A 118 -15.14 16.08 17.96
C PRO A 118 -15.78 15.16 16.89
N SER A 119 -15.74 15.54 15.63
CA SER A 119 -16.24 14.71 14.53
C SER A 119 -15.08 13.98 13.81
N LEU A 120 -15.33 12.75 13.34
CA LEU A 120 -14.37 11.97 12.53
C LEU A 120 -13.97 12.68 11.23
N LEU A 121 -14.84 13.57 10.72
CA LEU A 121 -14.60 14.40 9.53
C LEU A 121 -13.58 15.53 9.81
N GLY A 122 -13.38 15.92 11.08
CA GLY A 122 -12.42 16.96 11.45
C GLY A 122 -10.95 16.50 11.47
N ASN A 123 -10.69 15.19 11.51
CA ASN A 123 -9.33 14.63 11.50
C ASN A 123 -8.99 14.04 10.12
N GLN A 124 -8.65 14.94 9.18
CA GLN A 124 -8.39 14.63 7.77
C GLN A 124 -7.28 13.57 7.58
N LEU A 125 -6.21 13.65 8.39
CA LEU A 125 -5.10 12.69 8.36
C LEU A 125 -5.59 11.28 8.73
N ALA A 126 -6.34 11.15 9.83
CA ALA A 126 -6.88 9.85 10.24
C ALA A 126 -7.90 9.30 9.22
N LEU A 127 -8.72 10.16 8.62
CA LEU A 127 -9.68 9.77 7.59
C LEU A 127 -8.98 9.27 6.32
N GLY A 128 -7.93 9.96 5.86
CA GLY A 128 -7.09 9.51 4.76
C GLY A 128 -6.49 8.13 5.03
N VAL A 129 -5.98 7.92 6.26
CA VAL A 129 -5.45 6.61 6.69
C VAL A 129 -6.51 5.51 6.66
N ILE A 130 -7.69 5.77 7.23
CA ILE A 130 -8.78 4.79 7.26
C ILE A 130 -9.22 4.43 5.83
N LEU A 131 -9.33 5.41 4.94
CA LEU A 131 -9.82 5.19 3.58
C LEU A 131 -8.81 4.44 2.71
N HIS A 132 -7.52 4.76 2.77
CA HIS A 132 -6.52 4.06 1.97
C HIS A 132 -6.29 2.61 2.44
N ARG A 133 -6.60 2.29 3.69
CA ARG A 133 -6.45 0.93 4.24
C ARG A 133 -7.34 -0.11 3.57
N LEU A 134 -8.48 0.32 3.02
CA LEU A 134 -9.37 -0.55 2.26
C LEU A 134 -8.69 -1.08 0.97
N PRO A 135 -8.15 -0.23 0.06
CA PRO A 135 -7.33 -0.69 -1.05
C PRO A 135 -6.10 -1.49 -0.62
N VAL A 136 -5.42 -1.10 0.46
CA VAL A 136 -4.28 -1.87 0.98
C VAL A 136 -4.68 -3.30 1.38
N GLY A 137 -5.81 -3.47 2.08
CA GLY A 137 -6.35 -4.78 2.43
C GLY A 137 -6.70 -5.63 1.21
N MET A 138 -7.28 -5.01 0.18
CA MET A 138 -7.52 -5.67 -1.11
C MET A 138 -6.19 -6.09 -1.76
N ALA A 139 -5.18 -5.22 -1.78
CA ALA A 139 -3.88 -5.47 -2.39
C ALA A 139 -3.13 -6.63 -1.73
N ILE A 140 -3.16 -6.73 -0.39
CA ILE A 140 -2.57 -7.85 0.35
C ILE A 140 -3.25 -9.16 -0.05
N TRP A 141 -4.59 -9.18 -0.09
CA TRP A 141 -5.33 -10.37 -0.48
C TRP A 141 -5.13 -10.74 -1.95
N TRP A 142 -4.95 -9.74 -2.80
CA TRP A 142 -4.73 -9.90 -4.23
C TRP A 142 -3.33 -10.44 -4.54
N SER A 143 -2.29 -9.95 -3.86
CA SER A 143 -0.89 -10.28 -4.17
C SER A 143 -0.33 -11.42 -3.30
N VAL A 144 -0.49 -11.36 -1.98
CA VAL A 144 0.16 -12.30 -1.04
C VAL A 144 -0.54 -13.67 -1.04
N ARG A 145 -1.88 -13.69 -1.09
CA ARG A 145 -2.65 -14.95 -1.04
C ARG A 145 -2.36 -15.91 -2.19
N PRO A 146 -2.34 -15.50 -3.47
CA PRO A 146 -2.01 -16.44 -4.54
C PRO A 146 -0.53 -16.87 -4.50
N ALA A 147 0.39 -16.03 -4.00
CA ALA A 147 1.81 -16.34 -3.95
C ALA A 147 2.20 -17.27 -2.78
N PHE A 148 1.59 -17.11 -1.61
CA PHE A 148 2.00 -17.78 -0.36
C PHE A 148 0.86 -18.52 0.36
N GLY A 149 -0.36 -18.45 -0.14
CA GLY A 149 -1.53 -19.05 0.47
C GLY A 149 -2.14 -18.22 1.60
N THR A 150 -3.26 -18.72 2.12
CA THR A 150 -4.05 -18.06 3.18
C THR A 150 -3.29 -17.85 4.49
N PRO A 151 -2.50 -18.81 5.02
CA PRO A 151 -1.85 -18.64 6.33
C PRO A 151 -0.89 -17.45 6.38
N VAL A 152 -0.04 -17.30 5.36
CA VAL A 152 0.92 -16.19 5.25
C VAL A 152 0.20 -14.86 5.06
N THR A 153 -0.91 -14.87 4.32
CA THR A 153 -1.76 -13.68 4.14
C THR A 153 -2.35 -13.22 5.48
N MET A 154 -2.89 -14.15 6.28
CA MET A 154 -3.43 -13.84 7.59
C MET A 154 -2.36 -13.36 8.56
N LEU A 155 -1.16 -13.95 8.51
CA LEU A 155 0.00 -13.48 9.26
C LEU A 155 0.36 -12.04 8.87
N THR A 156 0.33 -11.70 7.58
CA THR A 156 0.60 -10.34 7.09
C THR A 156 -0.41 -9.34 7.66
N PHE A 157 -1.71 -9.66 7.63
CA PHE A 157 -2.73 -8.83 8.27
C PHE A 157 -2.49 -8.68 9.78
N ALA A 158 -2.18 -9.77 10.48
CA ALA A 158 -1.90 -9.74 11.91
C ALA A 158 -0.71 -8.85 12.24
N LEU A 159 0.38 -8.94 11.46
CA LEU A 159 1.58 -8.11 11.63
C LEU A 159 1.28 -6.62 11.38
N ILE A 160 0.52 -6.29 10.34
CA ILE A 160 0.13 -4.90 10.02
C ILE A 160 -0.77 -4.32 11.12
N ILE A 161 -1.75 -5.10 11.60
CA ILE A 161 -2.63 -4.70 12.69
C ILE A 161 -1.81 -4.48 13.97
N ALA A 162 -0.94 -5.43 14.33
CA ALA A 162 -0.09 -5.33 15.51
C ALA A 162 0.87 -4.12 15.43
N ALA A 163 1.50 -3.89 14.29
CA ALA A 163 2.39 -2.76 14.04
C ALA A 163 1.65 -1.41 14.17
N THR A 164 0.46 -1.30 13.57
CA THR A 164 -0.40 -0.11 13.70
C THR A 164 -0.76 0.14 15.15
N ALA A 165 -1.18 -0.92 15.85
CA ALA A 165 -1.70 -0.79 17.21
C ALA A 165 -0.57 -0.47 18.19
N ALA A 166 0.62 -1.06 18.01
CA ALA A 166 1.82 -0.68 18.73
C ALA A 166 2.15 0.81 18.55
N ALA A 167 2.14 1.32 17.32
CA ALA A 167 2.35 2.75 17.08
C ALA A 167 1.29 3.64 17.76
N TYR A 168 0.02 3.23 17.72
CA TYR A 168 -1.07 3.96 18.36
C TYR A 168 -0.96 4.02 19.90
N TRP A 169 -0.54 2.93 20.55
CA TRP A 169 -0.45 2.89 22.03
C TRP A 169 0.87 3.39 22.58
N PHE A 170 1.98 3.11 21.90
CA PHE A 170 3.30 3.49 22.40
C PHE A 170 3.69 4.91 21.96
N GLY A 171 3.15 5.44 20.85
CA GLY A 171 3.24 6.86 20.50
C GLY A 171 4.68 7.39 20.40
N ALA A 172 5.13 8.15 21.41
CA ALA A 172 6.37 8.93 21.37
C ALA A 172 7.65 8.14 21.00
N PRO A 173 7.97 6.98 21.59
CA PRO A 173 9.16 6.21 21.22
C PRO A 173 9.09 5.67 19.78
N ILE A 174 7.87 5.43 19.28
CA ILE A 174 7.65 4.96 17.91
C ILE A 174 7.78 6.11 16.90
N VAL A 175 7.40 7.32 17.28
CA VAL A 175 7.60 8.54 16.46
C VAL A 175 9.09 8.80 16.25
N GLU A 176 9.91 8.74 17.30
CA GLU A 176 11.37 8.91 17.18
C GLU A 176 11.99 7.88 16.23
N ILE A 177 11.54 6.63 16.31
CA ILE A 177 11.97 5.58 15.40
C ILE A 177 11.50 5.88 13.97
N ALA A 178 10.25 6.29 13.78
CA ALA A 178 9.67 6.63 12.47
C ALA A 178 10.37 7.81 11.77
N GLU A 179 10.91 8.74 12.53
CA GLU A 179 11.70 9.88 12.02
C GLU A 179 13.15 9.52 11.69
N ALA A 180 13.60 8.31 12.03
CA ALA A 180 14.95 7.87 11.73
C ALA A 180 15.21 7.86 10.21
N ARG A 181 16.30 8.50 9.79
CA ARG A 181 16.71 8.54 8.37
C ARG A 181 16.87 7.16 7.75
N SER A 182 17.30 6.18 8.53
CA SER A 182 17.41 4.78 8.08
C SER A 182 16.08 4.19 7.63
N LEU A 183 14.97 4.53 8.30
CA LEU A 183 13.64 4.12 7.86
C LEU A 183 13.23 4.83 6.59
N ALA A 184 13.53 6.12 6.45
CA ALA A 184 13.28 6.85 5.20
C ALA A 184 14.01 6.20 4.00
N TYR A 185 15.27 5.79 4.18
CA TYR A 185 16.02 5.08 3.14
C TYR A 185 15.41 3.72 2.81
N PHE A 186 15.02 2.95 3.83
CA PHE A 186 14.35 1.67 3.64
C PHE A 186 13.02 1.81 2.91
N GLN A 187 12.19 2.79 3.30
CA GLN A 187 10.93 3.08 2.62
C GLN A 187 11.14 3.52 1.18
N ALA A 188 12.12 4.40 0.91
CA ALA A 188 12.45 4.81 -0.46
C ALA A 188 12.86 3.60 -1.31
N PHE A 189 13.71 2.71 -0.78
CA PHE A 189 14.12 1.49 -1.46
C PHE A 189 12.94 0.55 -1.75
N VAL A 190 12.10 0.26 -0.75
CA VAL A 190 10.95 -0.62 -0.96
C VAL A 190 9.94 0.03 -1.92
N ALA A 191 9.67 1.32 -1.79
CA ALA A 191 8.79 2.06 -2.70
C ALA A 191 9.28 2.00 -4.15
N GLY A 192 10.58 2.19 -4.39
CA GLY A 192 11.18 2.04 -5.72
C GLY A 192 10.99 0.64 -6.29
N SER A 193 11.19 -0.39 -5.47
CA SER A 193 10.99 -1.79 -5.88
C SER A 193 9.53 -2.10 -6.21
N LEU A 194 8.59 -1.52 -5.46
CA LEU A 194 7.15 -1.65 -5.69
C LEU A 194 6.72 -0.95 -6.97
N VAL A 195 7.23 0.27 -7.23
CA VAL A 195 6.97 0.99 -8.48
C VAL A 195 7.41 0.15 -9.66
N HIS A 196 8.58 -0.48 -9.59
CA HIS A 196 9.04 -1.35 -10.67
C HIS A 196 8.07 -2.53 -10.89
N VAL A 197 7.70 -3.26 -9.84
CA VAL A 197 6.83 -4.44 -9.96
C VAL A 197 5.43 -4.06 -10.45
N VAL A 198 4.86 -2.97 -9.96
CA VAL A 198 3.53 -2.54 -10.38
C VAL A 198 3.57 -2.00 -11.82
N ALA A 199 4.54 -1.17 -12.17
CA ALA A 199 4.64 -0.57 -13.51
C ALA A 199 5.06 -1.57 -14.60
N PHE A 200 6.01 -2.47 -14.30
CA PHE A 200 6.63 -3.36 -15.29
C PHE A 200 6.27 -4.84 -15.12
N GLY A 201 5.79 -5.27 -13.95
CA GLY A 201 5.29 -6.64 -13.74
C GLY A 201 3.99 -6.92 -14.47
N VAL A 202 3.14 -5.91 -14.69
CA VAL A 202 1.97 -6.01 -15.59
C VAL A 202 2.39 -6.02 -17.07
N ALA A 203 3.52 -5.40 -17.41
CA ALA A 203 4.00 -5.32 -18.79
C ALA A 203 4.75 -6.59 -19.26
N HIS A 204 5.35 -7.37 -18.35
CA HIS A 204 6.06 -8.61 -18.67
C HIS A 204 5.17 -9.84 -18.83
N ASP A 205 3.86 -9.74 -18.57
CA ASP A 205 2.91 -10.78 -18.94
C ASP A 205 2.63 -10.66 -20.45
N HIS A 206 3.60 -11.07 -21.28
CA HIS A 206 3.48 -11.17 -22.75
C HIS A 206 2.41 -12.18 -23.23
N SER A 207 1.64 -12.73 -22.29
CA SER A 207 0.47 -13.61 -22.47
C SER A 207 -0.86 -12.89 -22.20
N ALA A 208 -0.86 -11.59 -21.88
CA ALA A 208 -2.07 -10.79 -21.84
C ALA A 208 -2.58 -10.59 -23.28
N GLU A 209 -3.37 -11.54 -23.78
CA GLU A 209 -4.25 -11.28 -24.93
C GLU A 209 -4.94 -9.92 -24.70
N PRO A 210 -4.88 -8.99 -25.66
CA PRO A 210 -5.59 -7.73 -25.53
C PRO A 210 -7.05 -8.03 -25.24
N LEU A 211 -7.52 -7.58 -24.07
CA LEU A 211 -8.88 -7.80 -23.64
C LEU A 211 -9.81 -7.31 -24.76
N PRO A 212 -10.76 -8.12 -25.27
CA PRO A 212 -11.65 -7.68 -26.34
C PRO A 212 -12.36 -6.38 -25.93
N ALA A 213 -12.48 -5.44 -26.88
CA ALA A 213 -12.73 -4.00 -26.72
C ALA A 213 -13.97 -3.54 -25.91
N GLY A 214 -14.67 -4.44 -25.22
CA GLY A 214 -15.70 -4.12 -24.21
C GLY A 214 -15.32 -4.44 -22.77
N LYS A 215 -14.27 -5.25 -22.53
CA LYS A 215 -13.85 -5.70 -21.19
C LYS A 215 -12.94 -4.70 -20.46
N GLU A 216 -12.34 -3.74 -21.18
CA GLU A 216 -11.46 -2.69 -20.64
C GLU A 216 -12.20 -1.62 -19.82
N TRP A 217 -13.51 -1.42 -20.05
CA TRP A 217 -14.27 -0.36 -19.38
C TRP A 217 -14.30 -0.53 -17.86
N GLY A 218 -14.49 -1.77 -17.37
CA GLY A 218 -14.48 -2.05 -15.93
C GLY A 218 -13.15 -1.66 -15.29
N TYR A 219 -12.03 -2.04 -15.91
CA TYR A 219 -10.69 -1.68 -15.44
C TYR A 219 -10.47 -0.16 -15.38
N ARG A 220 -10.89 0.56 -16.43
CA ARG A 220 -10.81 2.03 -16.48
C ARG A 220 -11.66 2.69 -15.40
N VAL A 221 -12.87 2.19 -15.16
CA VAL A 221 -13.73 2.67 -14.05
C VAL A 221 -13.04 2.45 -12.71
N GLY A 222 -12.44 1.27 -12.50
CA GLY A 222 -11.62 0.96 -11.34
C GLY A 222 -10.49 1.98 -11.13
N ILE A 223 -9.75 2.29 -12.20
CA ILE A 223 -8.69 3.31 -12.17
C ILE A 223 -9.25 4.67 -11.77
N LEU A 224 -10.36 5.11 -12.35
CA LEU A 224 -10.94 6.42 -12.02
C LEU A 224 -11.37 6.51 -10.55
N ILE A 225 -11.99 5.45 -10.02
CA ILE A 225 -12.37 5.38 -8.60
C ILE A 225 -11.13 5.44 -7.70
N GLY A 226 -10.07 4.70 -8.07
CA GLY A 226 -8.84 4.67 -7.28
C GLY A 226 -8.07 5.99 -7.36
N MET A 227 -8.01 6.64 -8.52
CA MET A 227 -7.45 8.00 -8.65
C MET A 227 -8.22 9.00 -7.79
N PHE A 228 -9.56 8.95 -7.80
CA PHE A 228 -10.36 9.80 -6.93
C PHE A 228 -10.03 9.56 -5.45
N LEU A 229 -9.88 8.30 -5.03
CA LEU A 229 -9.51 7.98 -3.66
C LEU A 229 -8.11 8.54 -3.30
N VAL A 230 -7.11 8.34 -4.15
CA VAL A 230 -5.73 8.76 -3.87
C VAL A 230 -5.59 10.28 -3.88
N PHE A 231 -6.21 10.97 -4.84
CA PHE A 231 -5.96 12.39 -5.06
C PHE A 231 -7.02 13.32 -4.46
N ALA A 232 -8.27 12.89 -4.31
CA ALA A 232 -9.33 13.76 -3.82
C ALA A 232 -9.52 13.65 -2.30
N VAL A 233 -9.46 12.45 -1.73
CA VAL A 233 -9.72 12.21 -0.30
C VAL A 233 -8.82 13.02 0.65
N PRO A 234 -7.51 13.18 0.39
CA PRO A 234 -6.65 14.02 1.24
C PRO A 234 -7.01 15.51 1.22
N HIS A 235 -7.89 15.95 0.31
CA HIS A 235 -8.25 17.35 0.07
C HIS A 235 -9.75 17.65 0.26
N ILE A 236 -10.52 16.70 0.82
CA ILE A 236 -11.93 16.96 1.14
C ILE A 236 -11.99 17.84 2.40
N HIS A 237 -12.39 19.10 2.20
CA HIS A 237 -12.56 20.14 3.20
C HIS A 237 -13.94 20.10 3.87
#